data_AF-A0A9E2LMD9-F1
#
_entry.id   AF-A0A9E2LMD9-F1
#
_cell.length_a   1.000
_cell.length_b   1.000
_cell.length_c   1.000
_cell.angle_alpha   90.00
_cell.angle_beta   90.00
_cell.angle_gamma   90.00
#
_symmetry.space_group_name_H-M   'P 1'
#
loop_
_entity.id
_entity.type
_entity.pdbx_description
1 polymer ?
#
loop_
_entity_poly.entity_id
_entity_poly.type
_entity_poly.pdbx_seq_one_letter_code
_entity_poly.pdbx_strand_id
1 'polypeptide(L)'
;MPFKSNSMAIEERVEQLESELEPKIVKEICKELKLSSEHEKMTLHEIHYALGNHLGFIHIIERMKKRILRRDYGIRWKSPSELNPDFFYD
;
A
#
# COMPACT_ATOMS: atom_id res chain seq x y z
N MET A 1 -26.37 -0.33 -23.35
CA MET A 1 -25.16 0.11 -24.08
C MET A 1 -23.95 -0.21 -23.21
N PRO A 2 -22.91 -0.89 -23.70
CA PRO A 2 -21.72 -1.12 -22.90
C PRO A 2 -20.93 0.19 -22.79
N PHE A 3 -20.55 0.57 -21.56
CA PHE A 3 -19.60 1.66 -21.34
C PHE A 3 -18.29 1.29 -22.04
N LYS A 4 -17.92 1.99 -23.11
CA LYS A 4 -16.54 1.99 -23.60
C LYS A 4 -15.71 2.78 -22.60
N SER A 5 -15.29 2.09 -21.55
CA SER A 5 -14.23 2.56 -20.67
C SER A 5 -12.99 2.82 -21.54
N ASN A 6 -12.47 4.04 -21.50
CA ASN A 6 -11.22 4.38 -22.17
C ASN A 6 -10.08 3.76 -21.34
N SER A 7 -9.72 2.50 -21.63
CA SER A 7 -8.81 1.66 -20.82
C SER A 7 -7.54 2.41 -20.43
N MET A 8 -6.91 3.10 -21.39
CA MET A 8 -5.71 3.92 -21.18
C MET A 8 -5.88 4.99 -20.10
N ALA A 9 -6.99 5.75 -20.14
CA ALA A 9 -7.21 6.82 -19.17
C ALA A 9 -7.45 6.27 -17.75
N ILE A 10 -8.00 5.05 -17.64
CA ILE A 10 -8.15 4.37 -16.35
C ILE A 10 -6.80 3.85 -15.86
N GLU A 11 -6.00 3.24 -16.73
CA GLU A 11 -4.66 2.76 -16.42
C GLU A 11 -3.75 3.89 -15.93
N GLU A 12 -3.69 5.02 -16.65
CA GLU A 12 -2.95 6.22 -16.24
C GLU A 12 -3.41 6.71 -14.86
N ARG A 13 -4.72 6.66 -14.60
CA ARG A 13 -5.27 7.11 -13.31
C ARG A 13 -4.90 6.16 -12.17
N VAL A 14 -4.85 4.86 -12.43
CA VAL A 14 -4.41 3.85 -11.47
C VAL A 14 -2.93 4.06 -11.14
N GLU A 15 -2.08 4.26 -12.14
CA GLU A 15 -0.65 4.50 -11.95
C GLU A 15 -0.38 5.76 -11.11
N GLN A 16 -1.11 6.85 -11.39
CA GLN A 16 -1.06 8.05 -10.56
C GLN A 16 -1.43 7.77 -9.10
N LEU A 17 -2.55 7.06 -8.88
CA LEU A 17 -2.99 6.71 -7.53
C LEU A 17 -1.97 5.84 -6.80
N GLU A 18 -1.32 4.91 -7.48
CA GLU A 18 -0.27 4.08 -6.88
C GLU A 18 0.93 4.94 -6.45
N SER A 19 1.36 5.89 -7.29
CA SER A 19 2.45 6.81 -6.95
C SER A 19 2.13 7.71 -5.74
N GLU A 20 0.87 8.11 -5.57
CA GLU A 20 0.41 8.89 -4.42
C GLU A 20 0.27 8.04 -3.14
N LEU A 21 0.01 6.74 -3.29
CA LEU A 21 -0.32 5.87 -2.18
C LEU A 21 0.94 5.42 -1.42
N GLU A 22 2.03 5.14 -2.13
CA GLU A 22 3.29 4.72 -1.53
C GLU A 22 3.79 5.65 -0.41
N PRO A 23 3.98 6.97 -0.63
CA PRO A 23 4.46 7.87 0.42
C PRO A 23 3.47 7.97 1.59
N LYS A 24 2.16 7.81 1.35
CA LYS A 24 1.17 7.75 2.43
C LYS A 24 1.32 6.48 3.27
N ILE A 25 1.58 5.34 2.64
CA ILE A 25 1.84 4.06 3.31
C ILE A 25 3.10 4.19 4.17
N VAL A 26 4.20 4.68 3.59
CA VAL A 26 5.47 4.94 4.29
C VAL A 26 5.22 5.78 5.54
N LYS A 27 4.51 6.90 5.41
CA LYS A 27 4.22 7.79 6.53
C LYS A 27 3.44 7.11 7.66
N GLU A 28 2.44 6.30 7.33
CA GLU A 28 1.67 5.54 8.32
C GLU A 28 2.53 4.44 8.98
N ILE A 29 3.41 3.77 8.23
CA ILE A 29 4.37 2.81 8.79
C ILE A 29 5.31 3.50 9.79
N CYS A 30 5.93 4.62 9.40
CA CYS A 30 6.81 5.39 10.28
C CYS A 30 6.09 5.82 11.56
N LYS A 31 4.83 6.27 11.44
CA LYS A 31 4.00 6.65 12.58
C LYS A 31 3.68 5.46 13.49
N GLU A 32 3.31 4.31 12.93
CA GLU A 32 2.93 3.13 13.72
C GLU A 32 4.14 2.51 14.43
N LEU A 33 5.28 2.43 13.75
CA LEU A 33 6.53 1.88 14.28
C LEU A 33 7.36 2.91 15.07
N LYS A 34 6.89 4.16 15.18
CA LYS A 34 7.58 5.28 15.84
C LYS A 34 9.00 5.52 15.30
N LEU A 35 9.16 5.42 13.99
CA LEU A 35 10.43 5.67 13.30
C LEU A 35 10.73 7.17 13.23
N SER A 36 12.00 7.53 13.01
CA SER A 36 12.41 8.92 12.83
C SER A 36 11.83 9.52 11.54
N SER A 37 11.72 10.84 11.49
CA SER A 37 11.28 11.58 10.30
C SER A 37 12.18 11.39 9.07
N GLU A 38 13.39 10.87 9.25
CA GLU A 38 14.29 10.52 8.14
C GLU A 38 13.73 9.37 7.29
N HIS A 39 12.98 8.45 7.91
CA HIS A 39 12.37 7.30 7.24
C HIS A 39 11.14 7.70 6.40
N GLU A 40 10.53 8.87 6.66
CA GLU A 40 9.37 9.33 5.87
C GLU A 40 9.72 9.67 4.42
N LYS A 41 11.00 9.89 4.12
CA LYS A 41 11.49 10.18 2.76
C LYS A 41 11.92 8.94 1.99
N MET A 42 11.94 7.78 2.65
CA MET A 42 12.36 6.52 2.06
C MET A 42 11.22 5.91 1.25
N THR A 43 11.58 5.06 0.29
CA THR A 43 10.67 4.15 -0.41
C THR A 43 10.26 2.99 0.50
N LEU A 44 9.19 2.26 0.14
CA LEU A 44 8.81 1.06 0.89
C LEU A 44 9.91 0.01 0.92
N HIS A 45 10.67 -0.10 -0.17
CA HIS A 45 11.79 -1.04 -0.27
C HIS A 45 12.95 -0.67 0.67
N GLU A 46 13.30 0.62 0.74
CA GLU A 46 14.35 1.11 1.66
C GLU A 46 13.93 0.92 3.12
N ILE A 47 12.67 1.17 3.46
CA ILE A 47 12.15 0.91 4.82
C ILE A 47 12.19 -0.57 5.15
N HIS A 48 11.78 -1.44 4.20
CA HIS A 48 11.84 -2.88 4.39
C HIS A 48 13.27 -3.35 4.72
N TYR A 49 14.25 -2.83 3.98
CA TYR A 49 15.66 -3.13 4.19
C TYR A 49 16.19 -2.55 5.51
N ALA A 50 15.84 -1.30 5.84
CA ALA A 50 16.24 -0.64 7.08
C ALA A 50 15.68 -1.34 8.32
N LEU A 51 14.49 -1.92 8.21
CA LEU A 51 13.88 -2.76 9.24
C LEU A 51 14.39 -4.21 9.22
N GLY A 52 15.42 -4.53 8.44
CA GLY A 52 16.09 -5.83 8.49
C GLY A 52 15.36 -6.97 7.78
N ASN A 53 14.56 -6.69 6.74
CA ASN A 53 13.84 -7.68 5.93
C ASN A 53 13.03 -8.68 6.77
N HIS A 54 12.27 -8.19 7.74
CA HIS A 54 11.46 -9.04 8.59
C HIS A 54 10.32 -9.71 7.81
N LEU A 55 10.24 -11.04 7.95
CA LEU A 55 9.07 -11.84 7.55
C LEU A 55 7.78 -11.17 8.06
N GLY A 56 6.77 -11.08 7.20
CA GLY A 56 5.51 -10.39 7.49
C GLY A 56 5.48 -8.87 7.27
N PHE A 57 6.53 -8.24 6.74
CA PHE A 57 6.48 -6.80 6.38
C PHE A 57 5.36 -6.50 5.37
N ILE A 58 5.07 -7.44 4.47
CA ILE A 58 3.95 -7.36 3.52
C ILE A 58 2.61 -7.13 4.24
N HIS A 59 2.37 -7.79 5.37
CA HIS A 59 1.13 -7.62 6.14
C HIS A 59 1.02 -6.23 6.76
N ILE A 60 2.15 -5.60 7.10
CA ILE A 60 2.17 -4.23 7.58
C ILE A 60 1.76 -3.29 6.43
N ILE A 61 2.35 -3.47 5.25
CA ILE A 61 2.00 -2.70 4.04
C ILE A 61 0.51 -2.87 3.72
N GLU A 62 0.00 -4.09 3.64
CA GLU A 62 -1.39 -4.39 3.32
C GLU A 62 -2.37 -3.73 4.30
N ARG A 63 -2.05 -3.79 5.60
CA ARG A 63 -2.84 -3.16 6.65
C ARG A 63 -2.86 -1.64 6.52
N MET A 64 -1.72 -1.01 6.24
CA MET A 64 -1.63 0.44 6.00
C MET A 64 -2.38 0.84 4.73
N LYS A 65 -2.16 0.13 3.63
CA LYS A 65 -2.85 0.32 2.35
C LYS A 65 -4.37 0.27 2.53
N LYS A 66 -4.87 -0.75 3.23
CA LYS A 66 -6.29 -0.90 3.54
C LYS A 66 -6.86 0.27 4.35
N ARG A 67 -6.14 0.74 5.39
CA ARG A 67 -6.55 1.92 6.17
C ARG A 67 -6.63 3.17 5.30
N ILE A 68 -5.60 3.44 4.50
CA ILE A 68 -5.51 4.64 3.66
C ILE A 68 -6.60 4.61 2.59
N LEU A 69 -6.75 3.51 1.86
CA LEU A 69 -7.77 3.37 0.82
C LEU A 69 -9.19 3.57 1.37
N ARG A 70 -9.46 3.04 2.56
CA ARG A 70 -10.76 3.24 3.21
C ARG A 70 -10.98 4.68 3.66
N ARG A 71 -9.97 5.32 4.26
CA ARG A 71 -10.05 6.68 4.83
C ARG A 71 -10.10 7.76 3.74
N ASP A 72 -9.17 7.70 2.80
CA ASP A 72 -8.92 8.78 1.83
C ASP A 72 -9.80 8.64 0.58
N TYR A 73 -10.17 7.41 0.20
CA TYR A 73 -10.85 7.13 -1.07
C TYR A 73 -12.20 6.40 -0.90
N GLY A 74 -12.58 6.02 0.33
CA GLY A 74 -13.80 5.24 0.57
C GLY A 74 -13.76 3.81 0.00
N ILE A 75 -12.59 3.33 -0.42
CA ILE A 75 -12.43 2.03 -1.08
C ILE A 75 -12.31 0.93 -0.02
N ARG A 76 -13.18 -0.07 -0.10
CA ARG A 76 -13.10 -1.29 0.72
C ARG A 76 -12.21 -2.32 0.04
N TRP A 77 -10.90 -2.10 0.13
CA TRP A 77 -9.90 -3.03 -0.38
C TRP A 77 -9.76 -4.25 0.55
N LYS A 78 -9.59 -5.43 -0.04
CA LYS A 78 -9.31 -6.70 0.65
C LYS A 78 -7.90 -7.15 0.32
N SER A 79 -7.13 -7.58 1.31
CA SER A 79 -5.80 -8.14 1.06
C SER A 79 -5.88 -9.50 0.37
N PRO A 80 -4.83 -9.91 -0.35
CA PRO A 80 -4.67 -11.29 -0.82
C PRO A 80 -4.94 -12.32 0.27
N SER A 81 -4.43 -12.11 1.49
CA SER A 81 -4.67 -12.96 2.66
C SER A 81 -6.14 -13.02 3.10
N GLU A 82 -6.97 -12.02 2.80
CA GLU A 82 -8.42 -12.05 3.06
C GLU A 82 -9.22 -12.74 1.94
N LEU A 83 -8.68 -12.75 0.72
CA LEU A 83 -9.31 -13.37 -0.44
C LEU A 83 -8.93 -14.84 -0.57
N ASN A 84 -7.72 -15.19 -0.16
CA ASN A 84 -7.19 -16.54 -0.15
C ASN A 84 -6.32 -16.76 1.10
N PRO A 85 -6.93 -17.13 2.24
CA PRO A 85 -6.23 -17.27 3.52
C PRO A 85 -5.25 -18.44 3.55
N ASP A 86 -5.38 -19.41 2.64
CA ASP A 86 -4.50 -20.56 2.52
C ASP A 86 -3.17 -20.21 1.80
N PHE A 87 -3.08 -19.02 1.23
CA PHE A 87 -1.89 -18.52 0.55
C PHE A 87 -1.07 -17.64 1.50
N PHE A 88 0.00 -18.22 2.05
CA PHE A 88 0.97 -17.49 2.86
C PHE A 88 1.84 -16.63 1.94
N TYR A 89 1.54 -15.33 1.88
CA TYR A 89 2.48 -14.35 1.35
C TYR A 89 3.46 -14.01 2.47
N ASP A 90 4.70 -14.47 2.34
CA ASP A 90 5.84 -14.07 3.19
C ASP A 90 6.91 -13.40 2.32
#